data_AF-A0A932IL97-F1
#
_entry.id   AF-A0A932IL97-F1
#
_cell.length_a   1.000
_cell.length_b   1.000
_cell.length_c   1.000
_cell.angle_alpha   90.00
_cell.angle_beta   90.00
_cell.angle_gamma   90.00
#
_symmetry.space_group_name_H-M   'P 1'
#
loop_
_entity.id
_entity.type
_entity.pdbx_description
1 polymer ?
#
loop_
_entity_poly.entity_id
_entity_poly.type
_entity_poly.pdbx_seq_one_letter_code
_entity_poly.pdbx_strand_id
1 'polypeptide(L)'
;MKQSVFATILVVGSLAISIGIFLYILGSPDNFLDGENREKPTNLMGTVYTGGPIVPVLITLSIMVITYVIERMLSLKKAQGRGSLASFLKNLQGSLSTGDIES
;
A
#
# COMPACT_ATOMS: atom_id res chain seq x y z
N MET A 1 -10.44 13.13 -10.92
CA MET A 1 -9.19 13.89 -10.65
C MET A 1 -8.45 13.46 -9.38
N LYS A 2 -9.10 12.98 -8.29
CA LYS A 2 -8.41 12.60 -7.05
C LYS A 2 -7.59 11.29 -7.12
N GLN A 3 -7.95 10.37 -8.01
CA GLN A 3 -7.34 9.03 -8.11
C GLN A 3 -5.95 9.04 -8.79
N SER A 4 -5.75 9.83 -9.85
CA SER A 4 -4.46 9.86 -10.55
C SER A 4 -3.35 10.48 -9.70
N VAL A 5 -3.67 11.53 -8.93
CA VAL A 5 -2.71 12.19 -8.03
C VAL A 5 -2.23 11.23 -6.95
N PHE A 6 -3.12 10.43 -6.38
CA PHE A 6 -2.76 9.40 -5.41
C PHE A 6 -1.82 8.35 -6.01
N ALA A 7 -2.14 7.84 -7.21
CA ALA A 7 -1.29 6.87 -7.91
C ALA A 7 0.10 7.46 -8.22
N THR A 8 0.19 8.71 -8.67
CA THR A 8 1.47 9.37 -8.94
C THR A 8 2.31 9.52 -7.67
N ILE A 9 1.73 9.97 -6.57
CA ILE A 9 2.43 10.10 -5.28
C ILE A 9 2.91 8.73 -4.79
N LEU A 10 2.08 7.69 -4.91
CA LEU A 10 2.46 6.34 -4.52
C LEU A 10 3.63 5.81 -5.33
N VAL A 11 3.61 5.95 -6.65
CA VAL A 11 4.68 5.44 -7.51
C VAL A 11 6.00 6.13 -7.19
N VAL A 12 5.99 7.47 -7.11
CA VAL A 12 7.20 8.24 -6.82
C VAL A 12 7.72 7.98 -5.40
N GLY A 13 6.82 7.96 -4.41
CA GLY A 13 7.17 7.71 -3.02
C GLY A 13 7.69 6.30 -2.77
N SER A 14 7.04 5.27 -3.33
CA SER A 14 7.48 3.87 -3.18
C SER A 14 8.80 3.58 -3.89
N LEU A 15 9.08 4.27 -5.01
CA LEU A 15 10.38 4.17 -5.68
C LEU A 15 11.49 4.79 -4.81
N ALA A 16 11.28 5.99 -4.27
CA ALA A 16 12.26 6.65 -3.41
C ALA A 16 12.56 5.83 -2.14
N ILE A 17 11.51 5.32 -1.48
CA ILE A 17 11.64 4.47 -0.29
C ILE A 17 12.40 3.19 -0.62
N SER A 18 12.07 2.55 -1.73
CA SER A 18 12.72 1.30 -2.14
C SER A 18 14.22 1.47 -2.41
N ILE A 19 14.59 2.53 -3.14
CA ILE A 19 16.01 2.87 -3.39
C ILE A 19 16.73 3.13 -2.06
N GLY A 20 16.09 3.84 -1.13
CA GLY A 20 16.62 4.07 0.21
C GLY A 20 16.84 2.76 0.98
N ILE A 21 15.88 1.85 0.97
CA ILE A 21 16.00 0.52 1.62
C ILE A 21 17.16 -0.26 1.00
N PHE A 22 17.27 -0.26 -0.33
CA PHE A 22 18.34 -0.98 -1.03
C PHE A 22 19.73 -0.47 -0.63
N LEU A 23 19.95 0.85 -0.66
CA LEU A 23 21.26 1.44 -0.39
C LEU A 23 21.63 1.44 1.10
N TYR A 24 20.69 1.76 2.00
CA TYR A 24 20.99 1.98 3.41
C TYR A 24 20.80 0.73 4.28
N ILE A 25 19.81 -0.11 4.00
CA ILE A 25 19.53 -1.31 4.81
C ILE A 25 20.28 -2.51 4.24
N LEU A 26 20.08 -2.81 2.95
CA LEU A 26 20.68 -3.99 2.33
C LEU A 26 22.16 -3.78 2.00
N GLY A 27 22.52 -2.56 1.56
CA GLY A 27 23.88 -2.17 1.20
C GLY A 27 24.79 -1.74 2.35
N SER A 28 24.35 -1.92 3.61
CA SER A 28 25.16 -1.54 4.77
C SER A 28 26.45 -2.36 4.86
N PRO A 29 27.59 -1.75 5.25
CA PRO A 29 28.89 -2.44 5.33
C PRO A 29 28.87 -3.65 6.27
N ASP A 30 28.04 -3.61 7.32
CA ASP A 30 27.90 -4.69 8.31
C ASP A 30 27.33 -5.99 7.73
N ASN A 31 26.69 -5.92 6.55
CA ASN A 31 26.13 -7.08 5.87
C ASN A 31 27.14 -7.83 4.99
N PHE A 32 28.37 -7.32 4.83
CA PHE A 32 29.40 -7.88 3.96
C PHE A 32 30.69 -8.18 4.71
N LEU A 33 31.31 -9.33 4.42
CA LEU A 33 32.61 -9.73 4.97
C LEU A 33 33.74 -8.82 4.46
N ASP A 34 33.64 -8.36 3.22
CA ASP A 34 34.65 -7.52 2.56
C ASP A 34 34.36 -6.01 2.70
N GLY A 35 33.47 -5.61 3.63
CA GLY A 35 33.12 -4.22 3.89
C GLY A 35 32.65 -3.47 2.63
N GLU A 36 33.44 -2.51 2.16
CA GLU A 36 33.10 -1.63 1.03
C GLU A 36 33.05 -2.33 -0.34
N ASN A 37 33.76 -3.44 -0.51
CA ASN A 37 33.77 -4.15 -1.81
C ASN A 37 32.45 -4.87 -2.09
N ARG A 38 31.64 -5.16 -1.06
CA ARG A 38 30.29 -5.78 -1.17
C ARG A 38 30.22 -7.05 -2.03
N GLU A 39 31.32 -7.79 -2.17
CA GLU A 39 31.39 -9.01 -3.00
C GLU A 39 31.00 -10.28 -2.23
N LYS A 40 31.31 -10.32 -0.92
CA LYS A 40 31.02 -11.48 -0.07
C LYS A 40 29.96 -11.14 0.98
N PRO A 41 28.71 -11.59 0.80
CA PRO A 41 27.67 -11.38 1.79
C PRO A 41 27.91 -12.25 3.03
N THR A 42 27.82 -11.65 4.22
CA THR A 42 27.80 -12.37 5.52
C THR A 42 26.40 -12.89 5.80
N ASN A 43 25.41 -12.03 5.60
CA ASN A 43 24.03 -12.24 6.02
C ASN A 43 23.09 -12.27 4.83
N LEU A 44 21.89 -12.81 5.04
CA LEU A 44 20.84 -12.93 4.03
C LEU A 44 20.51 -11.57 3.37
N MET A 45 20.58 -10.48 4.13
CA MET A 45 20.39 -9.11 3.62
C MET A 45 21.48 -8.68 2.61
N GLY A 46 22.74 -9.07 2.84
CA GLY A 46 23.84 -8.83 1.90
C GLY A 46 23.70 -9.68 0.64
N THR A 47 23.24 -10.93 0.77
CA THR A 47 22.99 -11.81 -0.40
C THR A 47 21.88 -11.24 -1.28
N VAL A 48 20.84 -10.67 -0.67
CA VAL A 48 19.79 -9.99 -1.43
C VAL A 48 20.35 -8.75 -2.13
N TYR A 49 21.24 -7.96 -1.50
CA TYR A 49 21.87 -6.81 -2.16
C TYR A 49 22.70 -7.20 -3.39
N THR A 50 23.44 -8.31 -3.34
CA THR A 50 24.19 -8.85 -4.50
C THR A 50 23.30 -9.29 -5.66
N GLY A 51 21.98 -9.41 -5.44
CA GLY A 51 21.00 -9.60 -6.51
C GLY A 51 20.90 -8.43 -7.50
N GLY A 52 21.52 -7.28 -7.18
CA GLY A 52 21.70 -6.18 -8.12
C GLY A 52 20.49 -5.24 -8.23
N PRO A 53 20.45 -4.41 -9.30
CA PRO A 53 19.48 -3.32 -9.43
C PRO A 53 18.02 -3.77 -9.62
N ILE A 54 17.77 -5.08 -9.82
CA ILE A 54 16.42 -5.63 -9.90
C ILE A 54 15.69 -5.64 -8.54
N VAL A 55 16.43 -5.75 -7.44
CA VAL A 55 15.90 -5.84 -6.08
C VAL A 55 15.06 -4.62 -5.68
N PRO A 56 15.52 -3.37 -5.86
CA PRO A 56 14.68 -2.21 -5.54
C PRO A 56 13.42 -2.16 -6.40
N VAL A 57 13.43 -2.65 -7.64
CA VAL A 57 12.21 -2.70 -8.48
C VAL A 57 11.18 -3.66 -7.88
N LEU A 58 11.61 -4.84 -7.41
CA LEU A 58 10.74 -5.82 -6.76
C LEU A 58 10.17 -5.29 -5.42
N ILE A 59 10.96 -4.57 -4.64
CA ILE A 59 10.52 -3.94 -3.40
C ILE A 59 9.49 -2.85 -3.70
N THR A 60 9.71 -2.01 -4.72
CA THR A 60 8.75 -0.98 -5.14
C THR A 60 7.41 -1.60 -5.54
N LEU A 61 7.42 -2.65 -6.36
CA LEU A 61 6.21 -3.38 -6.74
C LEU A 61 5.48 -3.96 -5.53
N SER A 62 6.21 -4.53 -4.58
CA SER A 62 5.63 -5.11 -3.36
C SER A 62 4.93 -4.06 -2.49
N ILE A 63 5.60 -2.92 -2.24
CA ILE A 63 5.03 -1.80 -1.48
C ILE A 63 3.77 -1.26 -2.18
N MET A 64 3.83 -1.13 -3.51
CA MET A 64 2.72 -0.62 -4.31
C MET A 64 1.48 -1.51 -4.18
N VAL A 65 1.63 -2.83 -4.33
CA VAL A 65 0.51 -3.77 -4.19
C VAL A 65 -0.11 -3.71 -2.79
N ILE A 66 0.72 -3.74 -1.74
CA ILE A 66 0.24 -3.65 -0.35
C ILE A 66 -0.55 -2.35 -0.13
N THR A 67 -0.02 -1.23 -0.62
CA THR A 67 -0.69 0.06 -0.44
C THR A 67 -2.02 0.13 -1.18
N TYR A 68 -2.10 -0.46 -2.38
CA TYR A 68 -3.35 -0.55 -3.15
C TYR A 68 -4.41 -1.40 -2.43
N VAL A 69 -4.00 -2.49 -1.79
CA VAL A 69 -4.89 -3.32 -0.98
C VAL A 69 -5.44 -2.52 0.20
N ILE A 70 -4.57 -1.82 0.94
CA ILE A 70 -4.98 -1.02 2.10
C ILE A 70 -5.92 0.12 1.68
N GLU A 71 -5.59 0.85 0.61
CA GLU A 71 -6.43 1.91 0.06
C GLU A 71 -7.83 1.36 -0.26
N ARG A 72 -7.89 0.22 -0.95
CA ARG A 72 -9.17 -0.42 -1.29
C ARG A 72 -9.96 -0.82 -0.04
N MET A 73 -9.30 -1.37 0.98
CA MET A 73 -9.97 -1.70 2.24
C MET A 73 -10.56 -0.45 2.92
N LEU A 74 -9.82 0.66 2.97
CA LEU A 74 -10.30 1.91 3.55
C LEU A 74 -11.44 2.53 2.72
N SER A 75 -11.32 2.48 1.39
CA SER A 75 -12.32 3.00 0.47
C SER A 75 -13.64 2.22 0.58
N LEU A 76 -13.57 0.89 0.65
CA LEU A 76 -14.74 0.03 0.90
C LEU A 76 -15.35 0.30 2.27
N LYS A 77 -14.54 0.38 3.34
CA LYS A 77 -15.03 0.74 4.69
C LYS A 77 -15.72 2.09 4.72
N LYS A 78 -15.23 3.07 3.96
CA LYS A 78 -15.85 4.39 3.84
C LYS A 78 -17.16 4.34 3.04
N ALA A 79 -17.21 3.53 1.99
CA ALA A 79 -18.41 3.34 1.16
C ALA A 79 -19.51 2.52 1.85
N GLN A 80 -19.14 1.63 2.78
CA GLN A 80 -20.08 0.72 3.45
C GLN A 80 -21.12 1.44 4.33
N GLY A 81 -20.87 2.71 4.70
CA GLY A 81 -21.83 3.53 5.45
C GLY A 81 -22.07 3.04 6.89
N ARG A 82 -22.65 3.91 7.73
CA ARG A 82 -22.94 3.63 9.15
C ARG A 82 -24.37 3.16 9.41
N GLY A 83 -25.17 2.92 8.37
CA GLY A 83 -26.60 2.61 8.51
C GLY A 83 -26.87 1.11 8.36
N SER A 84 -27.69 0.54 9.25
CA SER A 84 -28.20 -0.82 9.04
C SER A 84 -29.23 -0.80 7.90
N LEU A 85 -29.07 -1.71 6.93
CA LEU A 85 -30.04 -1.87 5.84
C LEU A 85 -31.44 -2.17 6.39
N ALA A 86 -31.52 -2.88 7.52
CA ALA A 86 -32.77 -3.19 8.19
C ALA A 86 -33.48 -1.94 8.73
N SER A 87 -32.76 -0.98 9.31
CA SER A 87 -33.32 0.28 9.79
C SER A 87 -33.78 1.17 8.64
N PHE A 88 -33.03 1.17 7.52
CA PHE A 88 -33.44 1.86 6.30
C PHE A 88 -34.74 1.28 5.75
N LEU A 89 -34.84 -0.05 5.60
CA LEU A 89 -36.06 -0.71 5.12
C LEU A 89 -37.26 -0.50 6.06
N LYS A 90 -37.03 -0.50 7.38
CA LYS A 90 -38.08 -0.28 8.39
C LYS A 90 -38.60 1.15 8.37
N ASN A 91 -37.72 2.14 8.21
CA ASN A 91 -38.12 3.54 8.04
C ASN A 91 -38.86 3.75 6.72
N LEU A 92 -38.41 3.12 5.63
CA LEU A 92 -39.05 3.19 4.32
C LEU A 92 -40.46 2.58 4.35
N GLN A 93 -40.64 1.41 4.97
CA GLN A 93 -41.97 0.83 5.21
C GLN A 93 -42.86 1.70 6.10
N GLY A 94 -42.28 2.34 7.14
CA GLY A 94 -43.00 3.27 8.00
C GLY A 94 -43.51 4.49 7.24
N SER A 95 -42.66 5.14 6.44
CA SER A 95 -43.04 6.28 5.60
C SER A 95 -44.09 5.90 4.55
N LEU A 96 -43.96 4.73 3.91
CA LEU A 96 -44.97 4.22 2.96
C LEU A 96 -46.31 3.90 3.62
N SER A 97 -46.30 3.40 4.85
CA SER A 97 -47.53 3.12 5.62
C SER A 97 -48.23 4.37 6.14
N THR A 98 -47.49 5.48 6.28
CA THR A 98 -48.02 6.75 6.78
C THR A 98 -48.54 7.63 5.63
N GLY A 99 -48.30 7.24 4.37
CA GLY A 99 -48.79 7.94 3.19
C GLY A 99 -47.98 9.18 2.80
N ASP A 100 -46.83 9.42 3.44
CA ASP A 100 -45.89 10.49 3.07
C ASP A 100 -45.12 10.08 1.80
N ILE A 101 -45.77 10.25 0.66
CA ILE A 101 -45.15 10.23 -0.68
C ILE A 101 -45.05 11.68 -1.14
N GLU A 102 -44.24 12.48 -0.44
CA GLU A 102 -43.86 13.81 -0.93
C GLU A 102 -42.34 13.85 -1.12
N SER A 103 -41.97 14.47 -2.25
CA SER A 103 -40.77 14.25 -3.08
C SER A 103 -39.42 14.63 -2.48
#